data_AF-A0A1F7Z262-F1
#
_entry.id   AF-A0A1F7Z262-F1
#
_cell.length_a   1.000
_cell.length_b   1.000
_cell.length_c   1.000
_cell.angle_alpha   90.00
_cell.angle_beta   90.00
_cell.angle_gamma   90.00
#
_symmetry.space_group_name_H-M   'P 1'
#
loop_
_entity.id
_entity.type
_entity.pdbx_description
1 polymer ?
#
loop_
_entity_poly.entity_id
_entity_poly.type
_entity_poly.pdbx_seq_one_letter_code
_entity_poly.pdbx_strand_id
1 'polypeptide(L)'
;MAYACQICGKTNAYGRSQRHKRGVAGKRWKFRAQETKRLFKVNLQKVALKVNDKKRQMRICTSCLKRIKKYKAVRQYKNIAVV
;
A
#
# COMPACT_ATOMS: atom_id res chain seq x y z
N MET A 1 -14.35 -9.88 1.94
CA MET A 1 -12.88 -9.72 2.00
C MET A 1 -12.55 -8.33 2.53
N ALA A 2 -11.79 -8.23 3.63
CA ALA A 2 -11.31 -6.93 4.12
C ALA A 2 -10.33 -6.28 3.11
N TYR A 3 -10.28 -4.95 3.04
CA TYR A 3 -9.32 -4.21 2.20
C TYR A 3 -7.92 -4.25 2.83
N ALA A 4 -7.31 -5.43 2.78
CA ALA A 4 -6.02 -5.72 3.38
C ALA A 4 -5.13 -6.52 2.41
N CYS A 5 -3.82 -6.37 2.56
CA CYS A 5 -2.86 -7.21 1.84
C CYS A 5 -2.87 -8.63 2.41
N GLN A 6 -3.11 -9.64 1.58
CA GLN A 6 -3.17 -11.04 2.02
C GLN A 6 -1.81 -11.63 2.44
N ILE A 7 -0.69 -11.00 2.07
CA ILE A 7 0.65 -11.46 2.46
C ILE A 7 1.14 -10.76 3.73
N CYS A 8 0.97 -9.44 3.81
CA CYS A 8 1.57 -8.65 4.89
C CYS A 8 0.59 -8.08 5.92
N GLY A 9 -0.71 -8.20 5.67
CA GLY A 9 -1.76 -7.69 6.55
C GLY A 9 -1.92 -6.17 6.53
N LYS A 10 -1.21 -5.43 5.67
CA LYS A 10 -1.34 -3.96 5.59
C LYS A 10 -2.78 -3.56 5.30
N THR A 11 -3.33 -2.72 6.16
CA THR A 11 -4.66 -2.11 6.10
C THR A 11 -4.56 -0.60 5.88
N ASN A 12 -5.71 0.02 5.59
CA ASN A 12 -5.79 1.47 5.44
C ASN A 12 -5.41 2.16 6.75
N ALA A 13 -4.67 3.27 6.63
CA ALA A 13 -4.32 4.11 7.76
C ALA A 13 -5.21 5.35 7.77
N TYR A 14 -5.53 5.85 8.96
CA TYR A 14 -6.15 7.15 9.12
C TYR A 14 -5.08 8.22 9.31
N GLY A 15 -5.35 9.42 8.84
CA GLY A 15 -4.67 10.60 9.33
C GLY A 15 -5.41 11.86 8.93
N ARG A 16 -4.68 12.95 8.79
CA ARG A 16 -5.27 14.28 8.67
C ARG A 16 -4.62 15.13 7.60
N SER A 17 -5.42 16.00 6.99
CA SER A 17 -4.93 17.16 6.27
C SER A 17 -5.00 18.36 7.23
N GLN A 18 -3.86 18.99 7.49
CA GLN A 18 -3.74 20.11 8.44
C GLN A 18 -2.82 21.22 7.90
N ARG A 19 -2.41 21.13 6.63
CA ARG A 19 -1.50 22.09 6.01
C ARG A 19 -1.96 22.45 4.60
N HIS A 20 -1.85 23.72 4.25
CA HIS A 20 -2.08 24.16 2.87
C HIS A 20 -0.96 23.65 1.95
N LYS A 21 -1.28 23.52 0.65
CA LYS A 21 -0.33 23.14 -0.40
C LYS A 21 0.77 24.22 -0.54
N ARG A 22 1.92 23.83 -1.10
CA ARG A 22 3.02 24.76 -1.39
C ARG A 22 2.53 25.83 -2.39
N GLY A 23 2.75 27.11 -2.08
CA GLY A 23 2.35 28.25 -2.92
C GLY A 23 1.25 29.14 -2.34
N VAL A 24 0.50 28.68 -1.32
CA VAL A 24 -0.54 29.52 -0.69
C VAL A 24 0.09 30.64 0.12
N ALA A 25 -0.16 31.89 -0.29
CA ALA A 25 0.25 33.13 0.38
C ALA A 25 1.71 33.11 0.90
N GLY A 26 2.64 32.65 0.07
CA GLY A 26 4.07 32.62 0.42
C GLY A 26 4.41 31.76 1.64
N LYS A 27 3.66 30.67 1.92
CA LYS A 27 3.76 29.82 3.13
C LYS A 27 3.28 30.49 4.43
N ARG A 28 2.88 31.77 4.44
CA ARG A 28 2.35 32.45 5.64
C ARG A 28 1.13 31.74 6.22
N TRP A 29 0.36 31.06 5.38
CA TRP A 29 -0.86 30.36 5.75
C TRP A 29 -0.66 28.85 5.93
N LYS A 30 0.58 28.33 5.88
CA LYS A 30 0.86 26.89 5.83
C LYS A 30 0.20 26.08 6.96
N PHE A 31 0.11 26.63 8.17
CA PHE A 31 -0.43 25.95 9.36
C PHE A 31 -1.85 26.40 9.72
N ARG A 32 -2.52 27.22 8.89
CA ARG A 32 -3.88 27.72 9.12
C ARG A 32 -4.96 26.90 8.40
N ALA A 33 -4.61 25.74 7.86
CA ALA A 33 -5.59 24.88 7.20
C ALA A 33 -6.46 24.17 8.25
N GLN A 34 -7.75 24.08 7.97
CA GLN A 34 -8.67 23.28 8.78
C GLN A 34 -8.20 21.81 8.85
N GLU A 35 -8.26 21.22 10.03
CA GLU A 35 -7.96 19.80 10.23
C GLU A 35 -9.13 18.95 9.71
N THR A 36 -8.89 18.23 8.60
CA THR A 36 -9.87 17.29 8.04
C THR A 36 -9.32 15.86 8.11
N LYS A 37 -10.11 14.92 8.62
CA LYS A 37 -9.77 13.50 8.63
C LYS A 37 -9.68 12.97 7.19
N ARG A 38 -8.67 12.17 6.89
CA ARG A 38 -8.49 11.50 5.60
C ARG A 38 -8.09 10.04 5.79
N LEU A 39 -8.56 9.22 4.86
CA LEU A 39 -8.22 7.80 4.81
C LEU A 39 -7.11 7.58 3.77
N PHE A 40 -5.99 7.00 4.22
CA PHE A 40 -4.89 6.60 3.37
C PHE A 40 -5.10 5.15 2.92
N LYS A 41 -5.57 4.99 1.68
CA LYS A 41 -5.79 3.67 1.09
C LYS A 41 -4.46 2.98 0.80
N VAL A 42 -4.36 1.69 1.16
CA VAL A 42 -3.24 0.86 0.73
C VAL A 42 -3.35 0.64 -0.78
N ASN A 43 -2.23 0.79 -1.50
CA ASN A 43 -2.17 0.43 -2.92
C ASN A 43 -2.15 -1.10 -3.07
N LEU A 44 -3.34 -1.70 -3.15
CA LEU A 44 -3.57 -3.13 -3.35
C LEU A 44 -3.83 -3.43 -4.82
N GLN A 45 -3.18 -4.47 -5.33
CA GLN A 45 -3.30 -4.96 -6.70
C GLN A 45 -3.74 -6.42 -6.68
N LYS A 46 -4.67 -6.80 -7.57
CA LYS A 46 -5.03 -8.20 -7.80
C LYS A 46 -4.00 -8.81 -8.76
N VAL A 47 -3.29 -9.84 -8.32
CA VAL A 47 -2.19 -10.45 -9.08
C VAL A 47 -2.26 -11.97 -8.98
N ALA A 48 -1.97 -12.66 -10.08
CA ALA A 48 -1.77 -14.10 -10.09
C ALA A 48 -0.35 -14.43 -9.60
N LEU A 49 -0.25 -15.23 -8.55
CA LEU A 49 1.02 -15.64 -7.96
C LEU A 49 1.14 -17.16 -8.05
N LYS A 50 2.33 -17.64 -8.39
CA LYS A 50 2.73 -19.04 -8.22
C LYS A 50 3.41 -19.16 -6.86
N VAL A 51 2.75 -19.80 -5.90
CA VAL A 51 3.23 -20.01 -4.53
C VAL A 51 3.36 -21.51 -4.30
N ASN A 52 4.58 -22.02 -4.07
CA ASN A 52 4.84 -23.46 -3.89
C ASN A 52 4.18 -24.30 -5.00
N ASP A 53 4.42 -23.90 -6.26
CA ASP A 53 3.88 -24.49 -7.49
C ASP A 53 2.37 -24.42 -7.72
N LYS A 54 1.60 -23.87 -6.77
CA LYS A 54 0.17 -23.60 -6.93
C LYS A 54 -0.07 -22.18 -7.41
N LYS A 55 -0.85 -22.02 -8.49
CA LYS A 55 -1.31 -20.71 -8.96
C LYS A 55 -2.47 -20.24 -8.08
N ARG A 56 -2.38 -19.04 -7.52
CA ARG A 56 -3.42 -18.41 -6.72
C ARG A 56 -3.56 -16.94 -7.09
N GLN A 57 -4.80 -16.44 -7.19
CA GLN A 57 -5.05 -15.01 -7.30
C GLN A 57 -5.09 -14.38 -5.91
N MET A 58 -4.31 -13.33 -5.70
CA MET A 58 -4.23 -12.64 -4.41
C MET A 58 -4.27 -11.12 -4.57
N ARG A 59 -4.89 -10.43 -3.60
CA ARG A 59 -4.81 -8.98 -3.41
C ARG A 59 -3.60 -8.65 -2.55
N ILE A 60 -2.58 -8.11 -3.18
CA ILE A 60 -1.30 -7.81 -2.53
C ILE A 60 -0.94 -6.34 -2.67
N CYS A 61 -0.25 -5.80 -1.67
CA CYS A 61 0.24 -4.43 -1.75
C CYS A 61 1.43 -4.32 -2.71
N THR A 62 1.60 -3.14 -3.32
CA THR A 62 2.71 -2.88 -4.24
C THR A 62 4.10 -3.10 -3.62
N SER A 63 4.25 -2.89 -2.31
CA SER A 63 5.51 -3.18 -1.62
C SER A 63 5.86 -4.68 -1.58
N CYS A 64 4.85 -5.55 -1.43
CA CYS A 64 5.04 -6.99 -1.52
C CYS A 64 5.30 -7.40 -2.97
N LEU A 65 4.54 -6.85 -3.93
CA LEU A 65 4.74 -7.12 -5.35
C LEU A 65 6.17 -6.79 -5.79
N LYS A 66 6.70 -5.63 -5.37
CA LYS A 66 8.09 -5.22 -5.63
C LYS A 66 9.10 -6.23 -5.09
N ARG A 67 8.91 -6.72 -3.86
CA ARG A 67 9.81 -7.71 -3.25
C ARG A 67 9.72 -9.07 -3.95
N ILE A 68 8.52 -9.53 -4.32
CA ILE A 68 8.35 -10.78 -5.09
C ILE A 68 9.13 -10.69 -6.40
N LYS A 69 8.95 -9.61 -7.17
CA LYS A 69 9.64 -9.42 -8.46
C LYS A 69 11.16 -9.42 -8.31
N LYS A 70 11.70 -8.79 -7.26
CA LYS A 70 13.15 -8.65 -7.05
C LYS A 70 13.81 -9.89 -6.43
N TYR A 71 13.18 -10.47 -5.41
CA TYR A 71 13.81 -11.49 -4.56
C TYR A 71 13.16 -12.86 -4.64
N LYS A 72 12.03 -13.00 -5.36
CA LYS A 72 11.22 -14.23 -5.44
C LYS A 72 10.83 -14.81 -4.06
N ALA A 73 10.84 -13.97 -3.03
CA ALA A 73 10.57 -14.33 -1.65
C ALA A 73 9.96 -13.14 -0.89
N VAL A 74 8.96 -13.39 -0.06
CA VAL A 74 8.35 -12.39 0.84
C VAL A 74 7.87 -13.04 2.13
N ARG A 75 8.39 -12.56 3.28
CA ARG A 75 8.07 -13.06 4.61
C ARG A 75 8.22 -14.60 4.68
N GLN A 76 7.16 -15.30 5.05
CA GLN A 76 7.10 -16.75 5.22
C GLN A 76 7.07 -17.53 3.90
N TYR A 77 6.85 -16.85 2.77
CA TYR A 77 6.77 -17.51 1.49
C TYR A 77 8.13 -17.48 0.76
N LYS A 78 8.71 -18.66 0.59
CA LYS A 78 9.92 -18.91 -0.21
C LYS A 78 9.49 -19.44 -1.59
N ASN A 79 10.17 -19.06 -2.67
CA ASN A 79 9.82 -19.42 -4.05
C ASN A 79 8.44 -18.94 -4.52
N ILE A 80 8.20 -17.62 -4.50
CA ILE A 80 7.05 -16.99 -5.16
C ILE A 80 7.47 -16.37 -6.49
N ALA A 81 6.68 -16.60 -7.53
CA ALA A 81 6.76 -15.83 -8.78
C ALA A 81 5.43 -15.16 -9.11
N VAL A 82 5.51 -14.00 -9.78
CA VAL A 82 4.37 -13.42 -10.48
C VAL A 82 4.20 -14.19 -11.78
N VAL A 83 2.97 -14.62 -12.07
CA VAL A 83 2.59 -15.27 -13.33
C VAL A 83 2.02 -14.21 -14.27
#